data_AF-A0A8T5B6Y2-F1
#
_entry.id   AF-A0A8T5B6Y2-F1
#
_cell.length_a   1.000
_cell.length_b   1.000
_cell.length_c   1.000
_cell.angle_alpha   90.00
_cell.angle_beta   90.00
_cell.angle_gamma   90.00
#
_symmetry.space_group_name_H-M   'P 1'
#
loop_
_entity.id
_entity.type
_entity.pdbx_description
1 polymer ?
#
loop_
_entity_poly.entity_id
_entity_poly.type
_entity_poly.pdbx_seq_one_letter_code
_entity_poly.pdbx_strand_id
1 'polypeptide(L)'
;MKGALESLRAERDRLNESARLLRSEAARWREERDKANLEASEIRSRLKLHYEELKEKRKRLEELEAILRERRRRTRPKREIRDRITRLEWEVSTTPTLEMLPRERELLEKARALYEELRECEELEEQRNMALMLLSEIKAIEIRVKEYKEKLVKLREVSKERHEKMIIIYRKAEEEKKRADNIHSKILENISEMKKFREELKEVLKEINMVKKEIKEKSMILEAERKILIEERKKEIAEKARRKLEAGGKISLEELKIIFEEKEEKDGDEG
;
A
#
# COMPACT_ATOMS: atom_id res chain seq x y z
N MET A 1 4.13 21.93 31.57
CA MET A 1 4.78 20.81 30.84
C MET A 1 3.83 19.70 30.40
N LYS A 2 2.89 19.22 31.24
CA LYS A 2 1.97 18.11 30.87
C LYS A 2 1.18 18.38 29.57
N GLY A 3 0.55 19.55 29.44
CA GLY A 3 -0.22 19.92 28.24
C GLY A 3 0.61 20.09 26.95
N ALA A 4 1.87 20.52 27.06
CA ALA A 4 2.77 20.62 25.89
C ALA A 4 3.16 19.23 25.35
N LEU A 5 3.36 18.26 26.25
CA LEU A 5 3.73 16.90 25.89
C LEU A 5 2.54 16.11 25.35
N GLU A 6 1.33 16.37 25.85
CA GLU A 6 0.06 15.87 25.30
C GLU A 6 -0.21 16.43 23.89
N SER A 7 0.04 17.73 23.67
CA SER A 7 -0.07 18.35 22.34
C SER A 7 0.87 17.70 21.32
N LEU A 8 2.15 17.52 21.67
CA LEU A 8 3.12 16.85 20.80
C LEU A 8 2.75 15.39 20.50
N ARG A 9 2.18 14.67 21.48
CA ARG A 9 1.69 13.30 21.27
C ARG A 9 0.51 13.28 20.30
N ALA A 10 -0.46 14.17 20.47
CA ALA A 10 -1.61 14.29 19.57
C ALA A 10 -1.18 14.65 18.15
N GLU A 11 -0.20 15.55 17.99
CA GLU A 11 0.34 15.92 16.69
C GLU A 11 1.05 14.74 16.00
N ARG A 12 1.91 14.00 16.73
CA ARG A 12 2.52 12.75 16.23
C ARG A 12 1.46 11.75 15.79
N ASP A 13 0.45 11.52 16.62
CA ASP A 13 -0.60 10.52 16.33
C ASP A 13 -1.43 10.93 15.11
N ARG A 14 -1.72 12.22 14.94
CA ARG A 14 -2.35 12.75 13.73
C ARG A 14 -1.51 12.53 12.48
N LEU A 15 -0.21 12.81 12.54
CA LEU A 15 0.71 12.60 11.40
C LEU A 15 0.87 11.11 11.06
N ASN A 16 0.93 10.24 12.06
CA ASN A 16 0.97 8.79 11.85
C ASN A 16 -0.32 8.27 11.20
N GLU A 17 -1.49 8.76 11.63
CA GLU A 17 -2.75 8.37 11.01
C GLU A 17 -2.85 8.89 9.57
N SER A 18 -2.44 10.14 9.32
CA SER A 18 -2.31 10.72 7.98
C SER A 18 -1.41 9.86 7.07
N ALA A 19 -0.21 9.50 7.56
CA ALA A 19 0.71 8.64 6.82
C ALA A 19 0.13 7.24 6.55
N ARG A 20 -0.64 6.68 7.50
CA ARG A 20 -1.34 5.40 7.33
C ARG A 20 -2.40 5.48 6.23
N LEU A 21 -3.25 6.50 6.25
CA LEU A 21 -4.28 6.73 5.24
C LEU A 21 -3.67 6.91 3.84
N LEU A 22 -2.62 7.73 3.73
CA LEU A 22 -1.90 7.93 2.47
C LEU A 22 -1.28 6.61 1.94
N ARG A 23 -0.73 5.77 2.83
CA ARG A 23 -0.22 4.44 2.42
C ARG A 23 -1.32 3.52 1.91
N SER A 24 -2.48 3.52 2.57
CA SER A 24 -3.64 2.75 2.11
C SER A 24 -4.14 3.25 0.76
N GLU A 25 -4.20 4.55 0.55
CA GLU A 25 -4.56 5.13 -0.75
C GLU A 25 -3.54 4.76 -1.84
N ALA A 26 -2.23 4.85 -1.55
CA ALA A 26 -1.19 4.43 -2.48
C ALA A 26 -1.26 2.92 -2.79
N ALA A 27 -1.66 2.09 -1.82
CA ALA A 27 -1.89 0.66 -2.05
C ALA A 27 -3.05 0.42 -3.02
N ARG A 28 -4.15 1.18 -2.91
CA ARG A 28 -5.26 1.11 -3.88
C ARG A 28 -4.82 1.48 -5.29
N TRP A 29 -4.05 2.54 -5.45
CA TRP A 29 -3.50 2.93 -6.75
C TRP A 29 -2.55 1.87 -7.34
N ARG A 30 -1.79 1.17 -6.48
CA ARG A 30 -0.98 0.01 -6.90
C ARG A 30 -1.85 -1.12 -7.41
N GLU A 31 -2.89 -1.52 -6.67
CA GLU A 31 -3.79 -2.59 -7.09
C GLU A 31 -4.47 -2.29 -8.42
N GLU A 32 -4.93 -1.05 -8.62
CA GLU A 32 -5.52 -0.63 -9.89
C GLU A 32 -4.51 -0.65 -11.06
N ARG A 33 -3.26 -0.29 -10.80
CA ARG A 33 -2.18 -0.42 -11.78
C ARG A 33 -1.92 -1.88 -12.12
N ASP A 34 -1.89 -2.75 -11.12
CA ASP A 34 -1.61 -4.18 -11.29
C ASP A 34 -2.74 -4.89 -12.05
N LYS A 35 -4.00 -4.51 -11.80
CA LYS A 35 -5.15 -4.94 -12.62
C LYS A 35 -4.99 -4.53 -14.09
N ALA A 36 -4.65 -3.27 -14.37
CA ALA A 36 -4.41 -2.81 -15.74
C ALA A 36 -3.23 -3.54 -16.41
N ASN A 37 -2.19 -3.89 -15.65
CA ASN A 37 -1.05 -4.65 -16.17
C ASN A 37 -1.42 -6.10 -16.49
N LEU A 38 -2.27 -6.72 -15.66
CA LEU A 38 -2.80 -8.06 -15.91
C LEU A 38 -3.64 -8.08 -17.20
N GLU A 39 -4.58 -7.16 -17.34
CA GLU A 39 -5.40 -7.00 -18.56
C GLU A 39 -4.52 -6.77 -19.79
N ALA A 40 -3.49 -5.91 -19.68
CA ALA A 40 -2.55 -5.68 -20.77
C ALA A 40 -1.74 -6.95 -21.13
N SER A 41 -1.45 -7.81 -20.14
CA SER A 41 -0.78 -9.09 -20.36
C SER A 41 -1.67 -10.06 -21.13
N GLU A 42 -2.95 -10.18 -20.75
CA GLU A 42 -3.92 -11.01 -21.45
C GLU A 42 -4.10 -10.55 -22.91
N ILE A 43 -4.21 -9.24 -23.13
CA ILE A 43 -4.30 -8.67 -24.48
C ILE A 43 -3.04 -9.00 -25.31
N ARG A 44 -1.84 -8.95 -24.72
CA ARG A 44 -0.61 -9.36 -25.42
C ARG A 44 -0.63 -10.83 -25.83
N SER A 45 -1.10 -11.72 -24.95
CA SER A 45 -1.25 -13.15 -25.27
C SER A 45 -2.23 -13.38 -26.40
N ARG A 46 -3.39 -12.70 -26.39
CA ARG A 46 -4.37 -12.76 -27.49
C ARG A 46 -3.82 -12.20 -28.79
N LEU A 47 -3.08 -11.10 -28.74
CA LEU A 47 -2.42 -10.52 -29.91
C LEU A 47 -1.42 -11.50 -30.53
N LYS A 48 -0.63 -12.21 -29.72
CA LYS A 48 0.28 -13.25 -30.20
C LYS A 48 -0.46 -14.34 -30.97
N LEU A 49 -1.56 -14.85 -30.42
CA LEU A 49 -2.40 -15.84 -31.09
C LEU A 49 -2.96 -15.32 -32.43
N HIS A 50 -3.46 -14.09 -32.46
CA HIS A 50 -3.97 -13.48 -33.70
C HIS A 50 -2.87 -13.26 -34.74
N TYR A 51 -1.63 -12.97 -34.34
CA TYR A 51 -0.52 -12.89 -35.30
C TYR A 51 -0.12 -14.24 -35.87
N GLU A 52 -0.15 -15.30 -35.06
CA GLU A 52 0.08 -16.67 -35.53
C GLU A 52 -1.03 -17.10 -36.51
N GLU A 53 -2.29 -16.82 -36.18
CA GLU A 53 -3.44 -17.06 -37.05
C GLU A 53 -3.36 -16.28 -38.37
N LEU A 54 -2.98 -14.99 -38.31
CA LEU A 54 -2.77 -14.16 -39.51
C LEU A 54 -1.66 -14.71 -40.39
N LYS A 55 -0.55 -15.15 -39.78
CA LYS A 55 0.58 -15.73 -40.53
C LYS A 55 0.15 -16.98 -41.27
N GLU A 56 -0.59 -17.87 -40.61
CA GLU A 56 -1.08 -19.09 -41.22
C GLU A 56 -2.08 -18.82 -42.35
N LYS A 57 -3.09 -17.97 -42.11
CA LYS A 57 -4.09 -17.62 -43.12
C LYS A 57 -3.47 -16.90 -44.33
N ARG A 58 -2.50 -16.01 -44.11
CA ARG A 58 -1.77 -15.34 -45.21
C ARG A 58 -0.98 -16.33 -46.06
N LYS A 59 -0.31 -17.30 -45.42
CA LYS A 59 0.42 -18.35 -46.14
C LYS A 59 -0.54 -19.19 -46.99
N ARG A 60 -1.68 -19.62 -46.43
CA ARG A 60 -2.71 -20.37 -47.17
C ARG A 60 -3.28 -19.56 -48.33
N LEU A 61 -3.52 -18.27 -48.14
CA LEU A 61 -3.99 -17.38 -49.21
C LEU A 61 -2.95 -17.26 -50.33
N GLU A 62 -1.67 -17.10 -50.00
CA GLU A 62 -0.59 -17.01 -50.99
C GLU A 62 -0.44 -18.31 -51.81
N GLU A 63 -0.52 -19.46 -51.16
CA GLU A 63 -0.53 -20.78 -51.81
C GLU A 63 -1.73 -20.92 -52.76
N LEU A 64 -2.93 -20.55 -52.31
CA LEU A 64 -4.15 -20.60 -53.10
C LEU A 64 -4.10 -19.62 -54.29
N GLU A 65 -3.60 -18.40 -54.09
CA GLU A 65 -3.42 -17.42 -55.15
C GLU A 65 -2.36 -17.83 -56.17
N ALA A 66 -1.32 -18.57 -55.76
CA ALA A 66 -0.35 -19.15 -56.68
C ALA A 66 -1.00 -20.21 -57.59
N ILE A 67 -1.76 -21.15 -56.99
CA ILE A 67 -2.50 -22.18 -57.73
C ILE A 67 -3.51 -21.55 -58.70
N LEU A 68 -4.29 -20.57 -58.23
CA LEU A 68 -5.26 -19.84 -59.05
C LEU A 68 -4.59 -19.12 -60.22
N ARG A 69 -3.42 -18.49 -60.01
CA ARG A 69 -2.65 -17.83 -61.07
C ARG A 69 -2.15 -18.82 -62.11
N GLU A 70 -1.65 -19.97 -61.70
CA GLU A 70 -1.15 -20.99 -62.63
C GLU A 70 -2.28 -21.60 -63.46
N ARG A 71 -3.37 -22.02 -62.81
CA ARG A 71 -4.52 -22.61 -63.50
C ARG A 71 -5.20 -21.61 -64.44
N ARG A 72 -5.39 -20.35 -64.02
CA ARG A 72 -5.98 -19.30 -64.88
C ARG A 72 -5.17 -19.00 -66.13
N ARG A 73 -3.85 -19.25 -66.15
CA ARG A 73 -3.04 -19.13 -67.36
C ARG A 73 -3.29 -20.25 -68.36
N ARG A 74 -3.70 -21.43 -67.89
CA ARG A 74 -3.97 -22.61 -68.72
C ARG A 74 -5.42 -22.68 -69.20
N THR A 75 -6.36 -22.17 -68.42
CA THR A 75 -7.80 -22.28 -68.71
C THR A 75 -8.30 -21.12 -69.58
N ARG A 76 -9.13 -21.44 -70.57
CA ARG A 76 -9.82 -20.44 -71.41
C ARG A 76 -10.93 -19.73 -70.62
N PRO A 77 -11.37 -18.53 -71.06
CA PRO A 77 -12.51 -17.88 -70.43
C PRO A 77 -13.78 -18.75 -70.49
N LYS A 78 -14.47 -18.90 -69.36
CA LYS A 78 -15.72 -19.68 -69.23
C LYS A 78 -16.76 -19.35 -70.30
N ARG A 79 -16.86 -18.08 -70.70
CA ARG A 79 -17.77 -17.61 -71.75
C ARG A 79 -17.45 -18.24 -73.10
N GLU A 80 -16.17 -18.29 -73.48
CA GLU A 80 -15.74 -18.87 -74.75
C GLU A 80 -16.00 -20.38 -74.81
N ILE A 81 -15.84 -21.07 -73.68
CA ILE A 81 -16.14 -22.51 -73.57
C ILE A 81 -17.65 -22.75 -73.73
N ARG A 82 -18.50 -21.98 -73.03
CA ARG A 82 -19.96 -22.08 -73.21
C ARG A 82 -20.43 -21.77 -74.62
N ASP A 83 -19.86 -20.74 -75.25
CA ASP A 83 -20.20 -20.36 -76.62
C ASP A 83 -19.83 -21.48 -77.60
N ARG A 84 -18.72 -22.20 -77.36
CA ARG A 84 -18.31 -23.38 -78.15
C ARG A 84 -19.22 -24.59 -77.93
N ILE A 85 -19.61 -24.86 -76.68
CA ILE A 85 -20.60 -25.91 -76.37
C ILE A 85 -21.91 -25.63 -77.10
N THR A 86 -22.42 -24.41 -77.00
CA THR A 86 -23.67 -23.99 -77.66
C THR A 86 -23.60 -24.13 -79.18
N ARG A 87 -22.46 -23.79 -79.79
CA ARG A 87 -22.24 -23.97 -81.24
C ARG A 87 -22.20 -25.44 -81.63
N LEU A 88 -21.56 -26.28 -80.83
CA LEU A 88 -21.46 -27.72 -81.07
C LEU A 88 -22.83 -28.40 -80.90
N GLU A 89 -23.61 -28.01 -79.88
CA GLU A 89 -25.00 -28.45 -79.69
C GLU A 89 -25.90 -28.02 -80.86
N TRP A 90 -25.73 -26.80 -81.36
CA TRP A 90 -26.43 -26.32 -82.55
C TRP A 90 -26.06 -27.13 -83.80
N GLU A 91 -24.76 -27.35 -84.05
CA GLU A 91 -24.26 -28.15 -85.17
C GLU A 91 -24.83 -29.58 -85.15
N VAL A 92 -24.84 -30.23 -83.98
CA VAL A 92 -25.46 -31.55 -83.79
C VAL A 92 -26.97 -31.52 -84.09
N SER A 93 -27.66 -30.45 -83.70
CA SER A 93 -29.11 -30.32 -83.87
C SER A 93 -29.53 -29.98 -85.31
N THR A 94 -28.68 -29.30 -86.08
CA THR A 94 -28.99 -28.84 -87.44
C THR A 94 -28.42 -29.73 -88.55
N THR A 95 -27.52 -30.66 -88.23
CA THR A 95 -26.89 -31.53 -89.25
C THR A 95 -27.75 -32.77 -89.53
N PRO A 96 -28.02 -33.12 -90.81
CA PRO A 96 -28.76 -34.33 -91.16
C PRO A 96 -28.09 -35.63 -90.66
N THR A 97 -28.89 -36.59 -90.21
CA THR A 97 -28.43 -37.81 -89.52
C THR A 97 -27.45 -38.67 -90.34
N LEU A 98 -27.59 -38.69 -91.68
CA LEU A 98 -26.69 -39.42 -92.58
C LEU A 98 -25.24 -38.88 -92.58
N GLU A 99 -25.05 -37.59 -92.36
CA GLU A 99 -23.73 -36.94 -92.36
C GLU A 99 -23.07 -36.96 -90.97
N MET A 100 -23.87 -37.16 -89.93
CA MET A 100 -23.43 -37.14 -88.53
C MET A 100 -22.84 -38.48 -88.07
N LEU A 101 -23.36 -39.62 -88.57
CA LEU A 101 -22.93 -40.98 -88.20
C LEU A 101 -21.40 -41.22 -88.25
N PRO A 102 -20.64 -40.73 -89.26
CA PRO A 102 -19.17 -40.89 -89.27
C PRO A 102 -18.44 -39.95 -88.29
N ARG A 103 -19.04 -38.80 -87.93
CA ARG A 103 -18.46 -37.73 -87.11
C ARG A 103 -18.88 -37.79 -85.64
N GLU A 104 -19.83 -38.66 -85.29
CA GLU A 104 -20.42 -38.78 -83.96
C GLU A 104 -19.36 -38.94 -82.87
N ARG A 105 -18.37 -39.82 -83.08
CA ARG A 105 -17.28 -40.03 -82.11
C ARG A 105 -16.44 -38.78 -81.89
N GLU A 106 -16.10 -38.06 -82.97
CA GLU A 106 -15.30 -36.84 -82.89
C GLU A 106 -16.07 -35.72 -82.18
N LEU A 107 -17.36 -35.57 -82.46
CA LEU A 107 -18.24 -34.59 -81.80
C LEU A 107 -18.42 -34.92 -80.31
N LEU A 108 -18.55 -36.19 -79.95
CA LEU A 108 -18.61 -36.64 -78.56
C LEU A 108 -17.30 -36.39 -77.81
N GLU A 109 -16.14 -36.63 -78.43
CA GLU A 109 -14.84 -36.30 -77.83
C GLU A 109 -14.66 -34.80 -77.61
N LYS A 110 -15.04 -33.98 -78.60
CA LYS A 110 -15.03 -32.51 -78.48
C LYS A 110 -15.97 -32.02 -77.38
N ALA A 111 -17.17 -32.57 -77.30
CA ALA A 111 -18.13 -32.24 -76.25
C ALA A 111 -17.57 -32.59 -74.86
N ARG A 112 -17.00 -33.79 -74.70
CA ARG A 112 -16.38 -34.22 -73.43
C ARG A 112 -15.26 -33.28 -73.00
N ALA A 113 -14.34 -32.94 -73.91
CA ALA A 113 -13.25 -32.01 -73.61
C ALA A 113 -13.76 -30.62 -73.21
N LEU A 114 -14.82 -30.11 -73.87
CA LEU A 114 -15.41 -28.81 -73.52
C LEU A 114 -16.13 -28.83 -72.16
N TYR A 115 -16.82 -29.93 -71.81
CA TYR A 115 -17.43 -30.06 -70.48
C TYR A 115 -16.38 -30.24 -69.38
N GLU A 116 -15.26 -30.92 -69.64
CA GLU A 116 -14.12 -30.99 -68.73
C GLU A 116 -13.49 -29.61 -68.52
N GLU A 117 -13.23 -28.84 -69.59
CA GLU A 117 -12.75 -27.45 -69.50
C GLU A 117 -13.74 -26.55 -68.72
N LEU A 118 -15.05 -26.77 -68.87
CA LEU A 118 -16.08 -26.02 -68.14
C LEU A 118 -16.07 -26.33 -66.65
N ARG A 119 -15.95 -27.61 -66.29
CA ARG A 119 -15.84 -28.06 -64.90
C ARG A 119 -14.60 -27.47 -64.23
N GLU A 120 -13.45 -27.44 -64.92
CA GLU A 120 -12.25 -26.79 -64.41
C GLU A 120 -12.47 -25.29 -64.13
N CYS A 121 -13.24 -24.59 -64.99
CA CYS A 121 -13.60 -23.19 -64.74
C CYS A 121 -14.45 -23.02 -63.48
N GLU A 122 -15.37 -23.94 -63.21
CA GLU A 122 -16.23 -23.92 -62.02
C GLU A 122 -15.43 -24.18 -60.74
N GLU A 123 -14.55 -25.17 -60.75
CA GLU A 123 -13.61 -25.43 -59.65
C GLU A 123 -12.71 -24.21 -59.36
N LEU A 124 -12.30 -23.48 -60.40
CA LEU A 124 -11.54 -22.24 -60.25
C LEU A 124 -12.35 -21.10 -59.62
N GLU A 125 -13.63 -20.98 -59.97
CA GLU A 125 -14.54 -20.01 -59.35
C GLU A 125 -14.75 -20.33 -57.86
N GLU A 126 -14.90 -21.60 -57.50
CA GLU A 126 -15.00 -22.03 -56.10
C GLU A 126 -13.74 -21.71 -55.30
N GLN A 127 -12.56 -22.03 -55.84
CA GLN A 127 -11.27 -21.70 -55.22
C GLN A 127 -11.09 -20.19 -55.07
N ARG A 128 -11.55 -19.39 -56.04
CA ARG A 128 -11.54 -17.93 -55.95
C ARG A 128 -12.46 -17.42 -54.85
N ASN A 129 -13.65 -17.99 -54.69
CA ASN A 129 -14.56 -17.65 -53.60
C ASN A 129 -13.93 -17.99 -52.25
N MET A 130 -13.23 -19.12 -52.14
CA MET A 130 -12.46 -19.49 -50.95
C MET A 130 -11.35 -18.48 -50.63
N ALA A 131 -10.61 -18.01 -51.65
CA ALA A 131 -9.61 -16.96 -51.47
C ALA A 131 -10.22 -15.65 -50.97
N LEU A 132 -11.40 -15.26 -51.49
CA LEU A 132 -12.13 -14.08 -51.03
C LEU A 132 -12.59 -14.22 -49.56
N MET A 133 -13.07 -15.40 -49.17
CA MET A 133 -13.43 -15.67 -47.77
C MET A 133 -12.22 -15.56 -46.86
N LEU A 134 -11.09 -16.19 -47.21
CA LEU A 134 -9.83 -16.08 -46.45
C LEU A 134 -9.35 -14.64 -46.33
N LEU A 135 -9.43 -13.84 -47.39
CA LEU A 135 -9.10 -12.42 -47.36
C LEU A 135 -10.01 -11.64 -46.40
N SER A 136 -11.31 -11.95 -46.39
CA SER A 136 -12.26 -11.33 -45.46
C SER A 136 -11.95 -11.67 -44.00
N GLU A 137 -11.58 -12.92 -43.71
CA GLU A 137 -11.16 -13.37 -42.39
C GLU A 137 -9.88 -12.67 -41.93
N ILE A 138 -8.87 -12.57 -42.81
CA ILE A 138 -7.63 -11.83 -42.55
C ILE A 138 -7.95 -10.38 -42.17
N LYS A 139 -8.78 -9.70 -42.96
CA LYS A 139 -9.20 -8.31 -42.67
C LYS A 139 -9.92 -8.20 -41.33
N ALA A 140 -10.80 -9.14 -41.01
CA ALA A 140 -11.51 -9.16 -39.73
C ALA A 140 -10.54 -9.30 -38.54
N ILE A 141 -9.54 -10.18 -38.66
CA ILE A 141 -8.51 -10.33 -37.62
C ILE A 141 -7.64 -9.08 -37.52
N GLU A 142 -7.27 -8.45 -38.64
CA GLU A 142 -6.51 -7.18 -38.64
C GLU A 142 -7.24 -6.05 -37.92
N ILE A 143 -8.56 -5.94 -38.08
CA ILE A 143 -9.39 -4.97 -37.35
C ILE A 143 -9.32 -5.27 -35.84
N ARG A 144 -9.52 -6.52 -35.43
CA ARG A 144 -9.42 -6.91 -34.00
C ARG A 144 -8.02 -6.62 -33.43
N VAL A 145 -6.96 -6.88 -34.21
CA VAL A 145 -5.58 -6.57 -33.80
C VAL A 145 -5.39 -5.07 -33.58
N LYS A 146 -5.95 -4.21 -34.45
CA LYS A 146 -5.92 -2.75 -34.25
C LYS A 146 -6.66 -2.35 -32.97
N GLU A 147 -7.86 -2.86 -32.75
CA GLU A 147 -8.63 -2.58 -31.52
C GLU A 147 -7.86 -3.01 -30.26
N TYR A 148 -7.24 -4.18 -30.27
CA TYR A 148 -6.41 -4.64 -29.15
C TYR A 148 -5.17 -3.76 -28.92
N LYS A 149 -4.52 -3.28 -29.99
CA LYS A 149 -3.41 -2.32 -29.88
C LYS A 149 -3.86 -1.01 -29.26
N GLU A 150 -4.98 -0.45 -29.70
CA GLU A 150 -5.53 0.78 -29.12
C GLU A 150 -5.88 0.61 -27.65
N LYS A 151 -6.52 -0.51 -27.28
CA LYS A 151 -6.78 -0.85 -25.87
C LYS A 151 -5.49 -0.96 -25.06
N LEU A 152 -4.44 -1.55 -25.62
CA LEU A 152 -3.14 -1.68 -24.96
C LEU A 152 -2.47 -0.32 -24.74
N VAL A 153 -2.57 0.61 -25.69
CA VAL A 153 -2.08 1.99 -25.52
C VAL A 153 -2.83 2.68 -24.39
N LYS A 154 -4.16 2.62 -24.38
CA LYS A 154 -4.99 3.21 -23.30
C LYS A 154 -4.64 2.62 -21.93
N LEU A 155 -4.52 1.30 -21.82
CA LEU A 155 -4.13 0.64 -20.56
C LEU A 155 -2.73 1.06 -20.09
N ARG A 156 -1.80 1.25 -21.04
CA ARG A 156 -0.45 1.74 -20.71
C ARG A 156 -0.49 3.16 -20.16
N GLU A 157 -1.28 4.05 -20.75
CA GLU A 157 -1.46 5.42 -20.26
C GLU A 157 -2.08 5.43 -18.86
N VAL A 158 -3.17 4.69 -18.65
CA VAL A 158 -3.82 4.56 -17.34
C VAL A 158 -2.87 3.96 -16.30
N SER A 159 -2.12 2.92 -16.65
CA SER A 159 -1.14 2.30 -15.75
C SER A 159 -0.02 3.28 -15.37
N LYS A 160 0.46 4.08 -16.33
CA LYS A 160 1.47 5.12 -16.08
C LYS A 160 0.94 6.22 -15.15
N GLU A 161 -0.25 6.74 -15.42
CA GLU A 161 -0.87 7.77 -14.58
C GLU A 161 -1.08 7.28 -13.14
N ARG A 162 -1.61 6.06 -12.98
CA ARG A 162 -1.79 5.42 -11.67
C ARG A 162 -0.46 5.22 -10.95
N HIS A 163 0.59 4.82 -11.68
CA HIS A 163 1.94 4.68 -11.12
C HIS A 163 2.52 6.01 -10.63
N GLU A 164 2.35 7.09 -11.39
CA GLU A 164 2.79 8.43 -11.01
C GLU A 164 2.05 8.93 -9.76
N LYS A 165 0.71 8.81 -9.73
CA LYS A 165 -0.13 9.12 -8.55
C LYS A 165 0.32 8.34 -7.32
N MET A 166 0.53 7.03 -7.47
CA MET A 166 1.02 6.16 -6.41
C MET A 166 2.38 6.65 -5.87
N ILE A 167 3.34 7.02 -6.72
CA ILE A 167 4.65 7.53 -6.29
C ILE A 167 4.50 8.83 -5.48
N ILE A 168 3.69 9.76 -5.96
CA ILE A 168 3.47 11.05 -5.29
C ILE A 168 2.89 10.83 -3.90
N ILE A 169 1.89 9.95 -3.76
CA ILE A 169 1.27 9.65 -2.47
C ILE A 169 2.25 8.95 -1.54
N TYR A 170 3.07 8.01 -2.04
CA TYR A 170 4.11 7.38 -1.22
C TYR A 170 5.14 8.38 -0.70
N ARG A 171 5.56 9.34 -1.52
CA ARG A 171 6.47 10.41 -1.09
C ARG A 171 5.85 11.26 0.02
N LYS A 172 4.59 11.67 -0.14
CA LYS A 172 3.85 12.40 0.90
C LYS A 172 3.74 11.60 2.19
N ALA A 173 3.40 10.31 2.12
CA ALA A 173 3.31 9.44 3.29
C ALA A 173 4.66 9.31 4.02
N GLU A 174 5.76 9.26 3.28
CA GLU A 174 7.10 9.20 3.84
C GLU A 174 7.52 10.53 4.49
N GLU A 175 7.15 11.67 3.90
CA GLU A 175 7.36 13.00 4.51
C GLU A 175 6.59 13.14 5.83
N GLU A 176 5.32 12.75 5.85
CA GLU A 176 4.48 12.78 7.05
C GLU A 176 5.04 11.86 8.15
N LYS A 177 5.51 10.66 7.77
CA LYS A 177 6.20 9.77 8.70
C LYS A 177 7.48 10.39 9.26
N LYS A 178 8.32 10.99 8.42
CA LYS A 178 9.54 11.68 8.89
C LYS A 178 9.22 12.80 9.87
N ARG A 179 8.14 13.56 9.64
CA ARG A 179 7.66 14.58 10.58
C ARG A 179 7.21 13.94 11.90
N ALA A 180 6.45 12.86 11.85
CA ALA A 180 6.04 12.13 13.05
C ALA A 180 7.23 11.58 13.85
N ASP A 181 8.24 11.02 13.17
CA ASP A 181 9.47 10.51 13.77
C ASP A 181 10.26 11.65 14.45
N ASN A 182 10.38 12.81 13.80
CA ASN A 182 11.02 13.99 14.39
C ASN A 182 10.30 14.48 15.65
N ILE A 183 8.97 14.51 15.65
CA ILE A 183 8.19 14.87 16.85
C ILE A 183 8.38 13.82 17.94
N HIS A 184 8.41 12.54 17.57
CA HIS A 184 8.65 11.46 18.52
C HIS A 184 10.01 11.59 19.20
N SER A 185 11.07 11.90 18.45
CA SER A 185 12.40 12.18 19.02
C SER A 185 12.37 13.33 20.04
N LYS A 186 11.72 14.45 19.72
CA LYS A 186 11.54 15.57 20.66
C LYS A 186 10.77 15.18 21.92
N ILE A 187 9.76 14.32 21.79
CA ILE A 187 9.02 13.79 22.95
C ILE A 187 9.95 12.96 23.83
N LEU A 188 10.82 12.12 23.26
CA LEU A 188 11.77 11.30 24.00
C LEU A 188 12.82 12.16 24.73
N GLU A 189 13.34 13.20 24.07
CA GLU A 189 14.23 14.19 24.67
C GLU A 189 13.58 14.86 25.89
N ASN A 190 12.37 15.41 25.72
CA ASN A 190 11.62 16.05 26.82
C ASN A 190 11.35 15.08 27.99
N ILE A 191 11.04 13.81 27.71
CA ILE A 191 10.84 12.79 28.75
C ILE A 191 12.15 12.51 29.48
N SER A 192 13.28 12.47 28.77
CA SER A 192 14.59 12.25 29.37
C SER A 192 15.00 13.40 30.29
N GLU A 193 14.76 14.65 29.89
CA GLU A 193 15.00 15.83 30.72
C GLU A 193 14.11 15.83 31.95
N MET A 194 12.82 15.53 31.81
CA MET A 194 11.92 15.40 32.97
C MET A 194 12.36 14.32 33.95
N LYS A 195 12.97 13.23 33.48
CA LYS A 195 13.53 12.19 34.36
C LYS A 195 14.72 12.74 35.15
N LYS A 196 15.64 13.45 34.50
CA LYS A 196 16.79 14.11 35.16
C LYS A 196 16.32 15.10 36.23
N PHE A 197 15.43 16.03 35.89
CA PHE A 197 14.86 16.97 36.87
C PHE A 197 14.15 16.26 38.03
N ARG A 198 13.49 15.13 37.77
CA ARG A 198 12.83 14.34 38.83
C ARG A 198 13.84 13.64 39.74
N GLU A 199 14.99 13.22 39.22
CA GLU A 199 16.10 12.67 40.02
C GLU A 199 16.75 13.76 40.88
N GLU A 200 17.07 14.92 40.31
CA GLU A 200 17.58 16.09 41.03
C GLU A 200 16.62 16.52 42.14
N LEU A 201 15.31 16.62 41.84
CA LEU A 201 14.30 16.96 42.84
C LEU A 201 14.26 15.93 43.99
N LYS A 202 14.45 14.64 43.70
CA LYS A 202 14.50 13.60 44.73
C LYS A 202 15.73 13.76 45.62
N GLU A 203 16.87 14.14 45.06
CA GLU A 203 18.10 14.40 45.84
C GLU A 203 17.90 15.61 46.75
N VAL A 204 17.42 16.73 46.22
CA VAL A 204 17.10 17.93 47.00
C VAL A 204 16.10 17.63 48.11
N LEU A 205 15.06 16.82 47.84
CA LEU A 205 14.09 16.41 48.87
C LEU A 205 14.72 15.54 49.96
N LYS A 206 15.72 14.69 49.63
CA LYS A 206 16.47 13.93 50.63
C LYS A 206 17.30 14.88 51.51
N GLU A 207 17.99 15.85 50.93
CA GLU A 207 18.76 16.85 51.66
C GLU A 207 17.87 17.67 52.61
N ILE A 208 16.73 18.17 52.11
CA ILE A 208 15.75 18.89 52.94
C ILE A 208 15.28 18.03 54.11
N ASN A 209 15.03 16.73 53.88
CA ASN A 209 14.61 15.82 54.95
C ASN A 209 15.74 15.53 55.95
N MET A 210 17.00 15.47 55.52
CA MET A 210 18.15 15.36 56.42
C MET A 210 18.27 16.61 57.28
N VAL A 211 18.24 17.79 56.69
CA VAL A 211 18.31 19.07 57.43
C VAL A 211 17.13 19.20 58.40
N LYS A 212 15.91 18.81 58.01
CA LYS A 212 14.76 18.78 58.92
C LYS A 212 14.97 17.84 60.11
N LYS A 213 15.59 16.68 59.90
CA LYS A 213 15.94 15.75 61.00
C LYS A 213 16.99 16.38 61.92
N GLU A 214 18.05 16.95 61.37
CA GLU A 214 19.09 17.63 62.16
C GLU A 214 18.53 18.79 62.98
N ILE A 215 17.64 19.60 62.40
CA ILE A 215 16.94 20.68 63.14
C ILE A 215 16.13 20.09 64.29
N LYS A 216 15.40 19.00 64.05
CA LYS A 216 14.60 18.33 65.08
C LYS A 216 15.47 17.78 66.20
N GLU A 217 16.57 17.10 65.88
CA GLU A 217 17.53 16.58 66.86
C GLU A 217 18.15 17.71 67.68
N LYS A 218 18.64 18.77 67.03
CA LYS A 218 19.15 19.95 67.73
C LYS A 218 18.10 20.61 68.61
N SER A 219 16.85 20.72 68.16
CA SER A 219 15.75 21.27 68.96
C SER A 219 15.47 20.45 70.22
N MET A 220 15.52 19.11 70.12
CA MET A 220 15.37 18.21 71.27
C MET A 220 16.52 18.35 72.26
N ILE A 221 17.76 18.46 71.78
CA ILE A 221 18.94 18.69 72.63
C ILE A 221 18.80 20.03 73.37
N LEU A 222 18.43 21.09 72.65
CA LEU A 222 18.27 22.44 73.22
C LEU A 222 17.12 22.49 74.24
N GLU A 223 16.04 21.75 74.03
CA GLU A 223 14.96 21.60 75.00
C GLU A 223 15.40 20.81 76.24
N ALA A 224 16.20 19.75 76.07
CA ALA A 224 16.75 18.98 77.18
C ALA A 224 17.74 19.81 78.02
N GLU A 225 18.66 20.53 77.37
CA GLU A 225 19.59 21.47 78.03
C GLU A 225 18.83 22.58 78.77
N ARG A 226 17.77 23.15 78.16
CA ARG A 226 16.91 24.12 78.84
C ARG A 226 16.24 23.53 80.08
N LYS A 227 15.75 22.30 80.02
CA LYS A 227 15.15 21.62 81.17
C LYS A 227 16.17 21.41 82.29
N ILE A 228 17.37 20.93 81.96
CA ILE A 228 18.45 20.73 82.93
C ILE A 228 18.82 22.07 83.59
N LEU A 229 19.00 23.14 82.81
CA LEU A 229 19.32 24.46 83.33
C LEU A 229 18.22 25.04 84.22
N ILE A 230 16.94 24.81 83.87
CA ILE A 230 15.80 25.19 84.70
C ILE A 230 15.81 24.39 86.01
N GLU A 231 16.09 23.08 85.97
CA GLU A 231 16.17 22.21 87.14
C GLU A 231 17.33 22.61 88.07
N GLU A 232 18.51 22.90 87.52
CA GLU A 232 19.66 23.37 88.27
C GLU A 232 19.37 24.72 88.92
N ARG A 233 18.72 25.64 88.20
CA ARG A 233 18.34 26.95 88.73
C ARG A 233 17.26 26.83 89.80
N LYS A 234 16.30 25.91 89.67
CA LYS A 234 15.33 25.57 90.71
C LYS A 234 16.02 25.01 91.96
N LYS A 235 16.97 24.07 91.80
CA LYS A 235 17.77 23.51 92.91
C LYS A 235 18.59 24.57 93.62
N GLU A 236 19.25 25.47 92.89
CA GLU A 236 19.98 26.59 93.51
C GLU A 236 19.06 27.52 94.31
N ILE A 237 17.87 27.83 93.77
CA ILE A 237 16.87 28.65 94.46
C ILE A 237 16.36 27.91 95.70
N ALA A 238 16.10 26.61 95.61
CA ALA A 238 15.67 25.76 96.72
C ALA A 238 16.75 25.65 97.82
N GLU A 239 18.03 25.47 97.47
CA GLU A 239 19.13 25.45 98.44
C GLU A 239 19.32 26.81 99.13
N LYS A 240 19.26 27.91 98.36
CA LYS A 240 19.34 29.29 98.92
C LYS A 240 18.15 29.57 99.84
N ALA A 241 16.95 29.11 99.48
CA ALA A 241 15.76 29.25 100.30
C ALA A 241 15.79 28.36 101.55
N ARG A 242 16.30 27.11 101.47
CA ARG A 242 16.55 26.23 102.63
C ARG A 242 17.55 26.84 103.61
N ARG A 243 18.67 27.38 103.13
CA ARG A 243 19.66 28.06 103.98
C ARG A 243 19.06 29.30 104.66
N LYS A 244 18.19 30.05 103.98
CA LYS A 244 17.44 31.17 104.59
C LYS A 244 16.43 30.69 105.63
N LEU A 245 15.77 29.54 105.42
CA LEU A 245 14.82 28.92 106.36
C LEU A 245 15.51 28.48 107.65
N GLU A 246 16.63 27.76 107.51
CA GLU A 246 17.44 27.27 108.63
C GLU A 246 18.06 28.42 109.45
N ALA A 247 18.37 29.54 108.80
CA ALA A 247 18.84 30.76 109.45
C ALA A 247 17.71 31.65 110.03
N GLY A 248 16.44 31.23 109.96
CA GLY A 248 15.29 31.96 110.52
C GLY A 248 14.86 33.23 109.75
N GLY A 249 15.29 33.37 108.50
CA GLY A 249 14.96 34.50 107.62
C GLY A 249 13.59 34.37 106.93
N LYS A 250 13.00 35.50 106.53
CA LYS A 250 11.75 35.53 105.76
C LYS A 250 11.98 35.00 104.33
N ILE A 251 11.15 34.08 103.88
CA ILE A 251 11.17 33.46 102.54
C ILE A 251 9.94 33.94 101.76
N SER A 252 10.08 34.11 100.45
CA SER A 252 8.96 34.47 99.57
C SER A 252 8.05 33.27 99.27
N LEU A 253 6.77 33.52 98.95
CA LEU A 253 5.80 32.46 98.64
C LEU A 253 6.22 31.59 97.45
N GLU A 254 6.94 32.15 96.48
CA GLU A 254 7.46 31.43 95.31
C GLU A 254 8.63 30.50 95.68
N GLU A 255 9.55 30.95 96.53
CA GLU A 255 10.66 30.13 97.07
C GLU A 255 10.13 28.98 97.97
N LEU A 256 9.06 29.22 98.73
CA LEU A 256 8.43 28.20 99.58
C LEU A 256 7.74 27.11 98.75
N LYS A 257 7.07 27.50 97.65
CA LYS A 257 6.38 26.57 96.76
C LYS A 257 7.35 25.59 96.08
N ILE A 258 8.51 26.08 95.64
CA ILE A 258 9.57 25.26 95.02
C ILE A 258 10.14 24.23 96.01
N ILE A 259 10.34 24.60 97.28
CA ILE A 259 10.81 23.67 98.32
C ILE A 259 9.81 22.55 98.60
N PHE A 260 8.50 22.86 98.60
CA PHE A 260 7.46 21.85 98.82
C PHE A 260 7.28 20.94 97.60
N GLU A 261 7.32 21.47 96.38
CA GLU A 261 7.25 20.67 95.14
C GLU A 261 8.46 19.71 95.03
N GLU A 262 9.68 20.13 95.42
CA GLU A 262 10.87 19.25 95.43
C GLU A 262 10.81 18.16 96.53
N LYS A 263 9.99 18.36 97.57
CA LYS A 263 9.78 17.39 98.65
C LYS A 263 8.75 16.33 98.27
N GLU A 264 7.68 16.72 97.57
CA GLU A 264 6.69 15.78 97.02
C GLU A 264 7.26 14.90 95.89
N GLU A 265 8.19 15.41 95.06
CA GLU A 265 8.87 14.58 94.04
C GLU A 265 9.84 13.55 94.64
N LYS A 266 10.44 13.81 95.81
CA LYS A 266 11.33 12.85 96.50
C LYS A 266 10.57 11.80 97.31
N ASP A 267 9.39 12.14 97.82
CA ASP A 267 8.53 11.20 98.55
C ASP A 267 7.68 10.32 97.60
N GLY A 268 7.64 10.64 96.30
CA GLY A 268 6.95 9.87 95.25
C GLY A 268 7.79 8.81 94.51
N ASP A 269 9.10 8.72 94.78
CA ASP A 269 10.04 7.76 94.15
C ASP A 269 10.42 6.60 95.12
N GLU A 270 9.77 6.50 96.28
CA GLU A 270 9.85 5.37 97.24
C GLU A 270 8.56 4.51 97.31
N GLY A 271 7.73 4.53 96.25
CA GLY A 271 6.47 3.76 96.12
C GLY A 271 6.49 2.68 95.05
#